data_AF-A0A930KGS4-F1
#
_entry.id   AF-A0A930KGS4-F1
#
_cell.length_a   1.000
_cell.length_b   1.000
_cell.length_c   1.000
_cell.angle_alpha   90.00
_cell.angle_beta   90.00
_cell.angle_gamma   90.00
#
_symmetry.space_group_name_H-M   'P 1'
#
loop_
_entity.id
_entity.type
_entity.pdbx_description
1 polymer ?
#
loop_
_entity_poly.entity_id
_entity_poly.type
_entity_poly.pdbx_seq_one_letter_code
_entity_poly.pdbx_strand_id
1 'polypeptide(L)' 'NVGVGRLLGYGKHTKSRLLRKIGAGDRNFYREYVSFCRYKGKVLNGLVKRRQVEFALFFQ' A
#
# COMPACT_ATOMS: atom_id res chain seq x y z
N ASN A 1 6.48 7.59 4.35
CA ASN A 1 7.15 6.30 4.06
C ASN A 1 6.43 5.20 4.81
N VAL A 2 6.14 4.06 4.17
CA VAL A 2 5.47 2.92 4.81
C VAL A 2 6.54 2.01 5.39
N GLY A 3 6.46 1.68 6.68
CA GLY A 3 7.44 0.80 7.31
C GLY A 3 7.50 -0.57 6.63
N VAL A 4 8.72 -1.02 6.31
CA VAL A 4 9.00 -2.27 5.57
C VAL A 4 8.33 -3.49 6.22
N GLY A 5 8.39 -3.59 7.55
CA GLY A 5 7.77 -4.70 8.28
C GLY A 5 6.24 -4.77 8.13
N ARG A 6 5.56 -3.63 7.93
CA ARG A 6 4.11 -3.61 7.71
C ARG A 6 3.74 -4.04 6.29
N LEU A 7 4.65 -3.88 5.34
CA LEU A 7 4.48 -4.30 3.95
C LEU A 7 4.80 -5.79 3.80
N LEU A 8 6.04 -6.17 4.13
CA LEU A 8 6.60 -7.51 3.90
C LEU A 8 6.13 -8.55 4.92
N GLY A 9 5.66 -8.11 6.09
CA GLY A 9 5.46 -9.00 7.24
C GLY A 9 6.80 -9.35 7.90
N TYR A 10 6.75 -9.85 9.13
CA TYR A 10 7.91 -10.34 9.88
C TYR A 10 7.48 -11.38 10.93
N GLY A 11 8.26 -12.45 11.11
CA GLY A 11 7.97 -13.51 12.07
C GLY A 11 6.57 -14.12 11.88
N LYS A 12 5.67 -13.90 12.84
CA LYS A 12 4.27 -14.35 12.81
C LYS A 12 3.34 -13.45 11.99
N HIS A 13 3.80 -12.26 11.58
CA HIS A 13 3.01 -11.35 10.75
C HIS A 13 3.19 -11.68 9.27
N THR A 14 2.08 -12.01 8.62
CA THR A 14 2.04 -12.30 7.19
C THR A 14 2.21 -11.04 6.35
N LYS A 15 2.62 -11.23 5.09
CA LYS A 15 2.67 -10.15 4.08
C LYS A 15 1.36 -9.38 4.07
N SER A 16 1.46 -8.06 3.89
CA SER A 16 0.27 -7.21 3.78
C SER A 16 -0.67 -7.70 2.68
N ARG A 17 -1.98 -7.46 2.87
CA ARG A 17 -2.99 -7.78 1.86
C ARG A 17 -2.68 -7.15 0.50
N LEU A 18 -2.05 -5.96 0.50
CA LEU A 18 -1.53 -5.29 -0.69
C LEU A 18 -0.56 -6.20 -1.47
N LEU A 19 0.52 -6.69 -0.84
CA LEU A 19 1.50 -7.53 -1.52
C LEU A 19 0.91 -8.89 -1.93
N ARG A 20 -0.01 -9.43 -1.14
CA ARG A 20 -0.69 -10.68 -1.50
C ARG A 20 -1.56 -10.51 -2.76
N LYS A 21 -2.25 -9.38 -2.91
CA LYS A 21 -3.02 -9.05 -4.12
C LYS A 21 -2.12 -8.82 -5.33
N ILE A 22 -1.06 -8.03 -5.16
CA ILE A 22 -0.06 -7.79 -6.22
C ILE A 22 0.54 -9.12 -6.69
N GLY A 23 0.94 -10.00 -5.75
CA GLY A 23 1.50 -11.32 -6.08
C GLY A 23 0.51 -12.29 -6.73
N ALA A 24 -0.80 -12.12 -6.48
CA ALA A 24 -1.86 -12.88 -7.13
C ALA A 24 -2.30 -12.26 -8.48
N GLY A 25 -1.72 -11.13 -8.90
CA GLY A 25 -2.13 -10.40 -10.10
C GLY A 25 -3.44 -9.62 -9.95
N ASP A 26 -4.04 -9.58 -8.76
CA ASP A 26 -5.24 -8.79 -8.47
C ASP A 26 -4.89 -7.31 -8.53
N ARG A 27 -5.47 -6.56 -9.48
CA ARG A 27 -5.26 -5.12 -9.67
C ARG A 27 -6.14 -4.26 -8.74
N ASN A 28 -7.13 -4.84 -8.06
CA ASN A 28 -8.02 -4.14 -7.14
C ASN A 28 -7.40 -4.02 -5.73
N PHE A 29 -6.19 -3.47 -5.64
CA PHE A 29 -5.48 -3.26 -4.38
C PHE A 29 -5.45 -1.80 -3.92
N TYR A 30 -6.14 -0.90 -4.64
CA TYR A 30 -6.12 0.53 -4.38
C TYR A 30 -6.56 0.87 -2.93
N ARG A 31 -7.57 0.17 -2.40
CA ARG A 31 -8.03 0.38 -1.02
C ARG A 31 -6.93 0.02 0.00
N GLU A 32 -6.27 -1.10 -0.19
CA GLU A 32 -5.15 -1.53 0.66
C GLU A 32 -3.96 -0.56 0.54
N TYR A 33 -3.71 -0.05 -0.65
CA TYR A 33 -2.64 0.91 -0.91
C TYR A 33 -2.89 2.27 -0.22
N VAL A 34 -4.10 2.81 -0.31
CA VAL A 34 -4.51 4.05 0.39
C VAL A 34 -4.59 3.86 1.91
N SER A 35 -4.79 2.62 2.41
CA SER A 35 -4.79 2.35 3.85
C SER A 35 -3.46 2.72 4.53
N PHE A 36 -2.36 2.68 3.79
CA PHE A 36 -1.04 3.12 4.25
C PHE A 36 -0.87 4.64 4.26
N CYS A 37 -1.82 5.38 3.68
CA CYS A 37 -1.85 6.85 3.68
C CYS A 37 -2.56 7.43 4.89
N ARG A 38 -2.69 6.67 5.98
CA ARG A 38 -3.36 7.11 7.21
C ARG A 38 -2.37 7.23 8.36
N TYR A 39 -2.46 8.31 9.12
CA TYR A 39 -1.73 8.53 10.36
C TYR A 39 -2.72 8.94 11.47
N LYS A 40 -2.68 8.24 12.62
CA LYS A 40 -3.62 8.43 13.74
C LYS A 40 -5.09 8.57 13.30
N GLY A 41 -5.53 7.68 12.40
CA GLY A 41 -6.90 7.66 11.87
C GLY A 41 -7.20 8.68 10.75
N LYS A 42 -6.36 9.70 10.56
CA LYS A 42 -6.54 10.74 9.52
C LYS A 42 -5.88 10.34 8.21
N VAL A 43 -6.55 10.60 7.08
CA VAL A 43 -5.99 10.42 5.74
C VAL A 43 -5.02 11.57 5.44
N LEU A 44 -3.84 11.23 4.93
CA LEU A 44 -2.82 12.18 4.49
C LEU A 44 -2.97 12.41 2.99
N ASN A 45 -3.74 13.42 2.58
CA ASN A 45 -4.04 13.70 1.17
C ASN A 45 -2.78 13.87 0.30
N GLY A 46 -1.72 14.50 0.83
CA GLY A 46 -0.45 14.61 0.13
C GLY A 46 0.29 13.28 -0.05
N LEU A 47 0.05 12.29 0.82
CA LEU A 47 0.56 10.92 0.61
C LEU A 47 -0.26 10.19 -0.46
N VAL A 48 -1.59 10.34 -0.44
CA VAL A 48 -2.49 9.74 -1.44
C VAL A 48 -2.14 10.22 -2.86
N LYS A 49 -1.99 11.53 -3.06
CA LYS A 49 -1.62 12.09 -4.38
C LYS A 49 -0.29 11.55 -4.90
N ARG A 50 0.75 11.55 -4.07
CA ARG A 50 2.07 10.98 -4.45
C ARG A 50 1.95 9.51 -4.84
N ARG A 51 1.15 8.75 -4.09
CA ARG A 51 0.92 7.33 -4.31
C ARG A 51 0.12 7.06 -5.59
N GLN A 52 -0.84 7.90 -5.95
CA GLN A 52 -1.51 7.83 -7.25
C GLN A 52 -0.54 8.05 -8.42
N VAL A 53 0.38 9.00 -8.29
CA VAL A 53 1.42 9.24 -9.31
C VAL A 53 2.37 8.06 -9.41
N GLU A 54 2.89 7.55 -8.27
CA GLU A 54 3.71 6.32 -8.24
C GLU A 54 2.98 5.15 -8.90
N PHE A 55 1.69 4.96 -8.62
CA PHE A 55 0.87 3.92 -9.22
C PHE A 55 0.69 4.13 -10.73
N ALA A 56 0.39 5.34 -11.19
CA ALA A 56 0.25 5.61 -12.62
C ALA A 56 1.57 5.33 -13.38
N LEU A 57 2.71 5.69 -12.79
CA LEU A 57 4.04 5.43 -13.36
C LEU A 57 4.40 3.95 -13.36
N PHE A 58 4.00 3.18 -12.34
CA PHE A 58 4.29 1.74 -12.25
C PHE A 58 3.54 0.89 -13.29
N PHE A 59 2.50 1.44 -13.91
CA PHE A 59 1.63 0.76 -14.86
C PHE A 59 1.74 1.34 -16.28
N GLN A 60 2.76 2.16 -16.53
CA GLN A 60 3.13 2.63 -17.87
C GLN A 60 3.84 1.52 -18.66
#